data_AF-A0A1G3YQV0-F1
#
_entry.id   AF-A0A1G3YQV0-F1
#
_cell.length_a   1.000
_cell.length_b   1.000
_cell.length_c   1.000
_cell.angle_alpha   90.00
_cell.angle_beta   90.00
_cell.angle_gamma   90.00
#
_symmetry.space_group_name_H-M   'P 1'
#
loop_
_entity.id
_entity.type
_entity.pdbx_description
1 polymer ?
#
loop_
_entity_poly.entity_id
_entity_poly.type
_entity_poly.pdbx_seq_one_letter_code
_entity_poly.pdbx_strand_id
1 'polypeptide(L)'
;MERPAVFLAAALAAISILAPLPARAEEDKVFAPFVSRIRVAVKGDLVKLSWLDSPDARGFVAIFRQTGAFSASLAADAVPLAEVPYGAESYIDKPPSRGPWHYFIAATDEAGTRYDIVLPFGNATGAPVALETATLPIAPLVRAEPVISAMTKFESITAKVQGDAVVISFAPDMKDRTALLYRSASPIAALSDLLDAVIVQATSAASPFIDYPVPGIGYFYALVGENELKSGTVVVTPGKNATQRPVEIAAGRYRIGLPGPPANIRSMPLPFISMEAISGTAVSALWRTAVSEGLSSDAEKAVAAISARTREKRIVPKKPRAFPLDLEAPVGGEEYALRSIVQGPFAARHWEDAVSQFSRFLSLTRTEASEARARFYLGQSYYFSGKKREALFEFLLAQTTFAADTREWIDAILGELAASGES
;
A
#
# COMPACT_ATOMS: atom_id res chain seq x y z
N MET A 1 40.03 -93.89 -0.39
CA MET A 1 41.11 -93.37 -1.24
C MET A 1 41.10 -91.85 -1.13
N GLU A 2 42.23 -91.34 -0.65
CA GLU A 2 42.83 -90.00 -0.84
C GLU A 2 42.04 -88.71 -0.51
N ARG A 3 42.58 -87.98 0.48
CA ARG A 3 42.47 -86.51 0.69
C ARG A 3 43.44 -85.79 -0.29
N PRO A 4 43.48 -84.44 -0.47
CA PRO A 4 43.03 -83.36 0.44
C PRO A 4 42.51 -82.02 -0.18
N ALA A 5 42.05 -81.15 0.73
CA ALA A 5 42.16 -79.67 0.83
C ALA A 5 41.99 -78.75 -0.40
N VAL A 6 41.25 -77.63 -0.22
CA VAL A 6 41.71 -76.22 -0.41
C VAL A 6 40.55 -75.21 -0.32
N PHE A 7 40.70 -74.25 0.62
CA PHE A 7 40.25 -72.83 0.66
C PHE A 7 38.74 -72.50 0.59
N LEU A 8 38.14 -71.94 1.66
CA LEU A 8 38.21 -70.53 2.13
C LEU A 8 37.56 -69.53 1.16
N ALA A 9 36.30 -69.19 1.39
CA ALA A 9 35.73 -67.88 1.07
C ALA A 9 34.46 -67.64 1.90
N ALA A 10 34.58 -66.81 2.93
CA ALA A 10 33.46 -66.26 3.68
C ALA A 10 32.76 -65.21 2.80
N ALA A 11 31.47 -65.41 2.52
CA ALA A 11 30.60 -64.38 1.97
C ALA A 11 29.61 -63.97 3.06
N LEU A 12 29.99 -62.94 3.83
CA LEU A 12 29.07 -62.21 4.70
C LEU A 12 28.09 -61.46 3.79
N ALA A 13 26.83 -61.88 3.77
CA ALA A 13 25.76 -61.12 3.15
C ALA A 13 25.45 -59.90 4.04
N ALA A 14 26.08 -58.77 3.73
CA ALA A 14 25.69 -57.47 4.26
C ALA A 14 24.38 -57.04 3.58
N ILE A 15 23.27 -57.14 4.30
CA ILE A 15 22.00 -56.52 3.92
C ILE A 15 22.16 -55.01 4.16
N SER A 16 22.58 -54.29 3.13
CA SER A 16 22.48 -52.83 3.10
C SER A 16 21.01 -52.45 2.94
N ILE A 17 20.38 -52.03 4.05
CA ILE A 17 19.09 -51.36 4.04
C ILE A 17 19.33 -49.99 3.39
N LEU A 18 19.03 -49.89 2.09
CA LEU A 18 18.97 -48.62 1.38
C LEU A 18 17.71 -47.90 1.86
N ALA A 19 17.84 -47.08 2.90
CA ALA A 19 16.79 -46.17 3.31
C ALA A 19 16.50 -45.21 2.14
N PRO A 20 15.24 -45.07 1.68
CA PRO A 20 14.91 -44.03 0.71
C PRO A 20 15.19 -42.68 1.37
N LEU A 21 16.06 -41.89 0.74
CA LEU A 21 16.24 -40.48 1.06
C LEU A 21 14.86 -39.81 1.08
N PRO A 22 14.53 -38.98 2.08
CA PRO A 22 13.30 -38.22 2.03
C PRO A 22 13.30 -37.39 0.76
N ALA A 23 12.24 -37.54 -0.04
CA ALA A 23 11.98 -36.70 -1.19
C ALA A 23 12.11 -35.25 -0.73
N ARG A 24 13.02 -34.53 -1.39
CA ARG A 24 13.21 -33.09 -1.24
C ARG A 24 11.83 -32.45 -1.38
N ALA A 25 11.36 -31.77 -0.33
CA ALA A 25 10.13 -31.00 -0.38
C ALA A 25 10.24 -30.06 -1.58
N GLU A 26 9.40 -30.29 -2.60
CA GLU A 26 9.13 -29.27 -3.61
C GLU A 26 8.63 -28.06 -2.83
N GLU A 27 9.28 -26.92 -3.03
CA GLU A 27 8.81 -25.63 -2.53
C GLU A 27 7.34 -25.50 -2.89
N ASP A 28 6.47 -25.24 -1.89
CA ASP A 28 5.05 -24.96 -2.10
C ASP A 28 4.95 -23.75 -3.03
N LYS A 29 4.92 -24.03 -4.34
CA LYS A 29 4.85 -23.03 -5.38
C LYS A 29 3.42 -22.54 -5.38
N VAL A 30 3.20 -21.37 -4.79
CA VAL A 30 1.88 -20.72 -4.73
C VAL A 30 1.35 -20.58 -6.15
N PHE A 31 0.36 -21.39 -6.49
CA PHE A 31 -0.27 -21.42 -7.81
C PHE A 31 -1.29 -20.28 -7.90
N ALA A 32 -1.00 -19.27 -8.72
CA ALA A 32 -1.81 -18.08 -8.91
C ALA A 32 -2.29 -17.97 -10.37
N PRO A 33 -3.30 -18.76 -10.78
CA PRO A 33 -3.74 -18.87 -12.18
C PRO A 33 -4.66 -17.72 -12.62
N PHE A 34 -4.31 -16.48 -12.28
CA PHE A 34 -5.08 -15.29 -12.59
C PHE A 34 -4.16 -14.13 -12.94
N VAL A 35 -4.62 -13.26 -13.84
CA VAL A 35 -3.91 -12.00 -14.12
C VAL A 35 -3.97 -11.09 -12.90
N SER A 36 -3.06 -10.13 -12.80
CA SER A 36 -3.02 -9.19 -11.67
C SER A 36 -2.85 -7.75 -12.11
N ARG A 37 -3.02 -6.80 -11.18
CA ARG A 37 -2.77 -5.37 -11.39
C ARG A 37 -3.56 -4.78 -12.56
N ILE A 38 -4.85 -5.14 -12.68
CA ILE A 38 -5.71 -4.52 -13.68
C ILE A 38 -5.74 -3.00 -13.50
N ARG A 39 -5.45 -2.28 -14.58
CA ARG A 39 -5.57 -0.82 -14.68
C ARG A 39 -6.52 -0.49 -15.81
N VAL A 40 -7.33 0.53 -15.59
CA VAL A 40 -8.28 1.04 -16.58
C VAL A 40 -7.98 2.50 -16.85
N ALA A 41 -7.80 2.84 -18.12
CA ALA A 41 -7.67 4.21 -18.59
C ALA A 41 -8.78 4.51 -19.59
N VAL A 42 -9.45 5.64 -19.41
CA VAL A 42 -10.51 6.11 -20.31
C VAL A 42 -9.97 7.25 -21.15
N LYS A 43 -10.12 7.17 -22.48
CA LYS A 43 -9.79 8.25 -23.41
C LYS A 43 -10.90 8.41 -24.43
N GLY A 44 -11.77 9.40 -24.24
CA GLY A 44 -12.93 9.62 -25.11
C GLY A 44 -13.96 8.50 -24.97
N ASP A 45 -14.22 7.76 -26.04
CA ASP A 45 -15.10 6.59 -26.10
C ASP A 45 -14.34 5.25 -26.00
N LEU A 46 -13.03 5.29 -25.75
CA LEU A 46 -12.18 4.11 -25.63
C LEU A 46 -11.82 3.83 -24.18
N VAL A 47 -11.87 2.55 -23.82
CA VAL A 47 -11.44 2.03 -22.52
C VAL A 47 -10.24 1.13 -22.74
N LYS A 48 -9.07 1.56 -22.29
CA LYS A 48 -7.85 0.73 -22.29
C LYS A 48 -7.74 -0.03 -20.98
N LEU A 49 -7.73 -1.35 -21.06
CA LEU A 49 -7.38 -2.26 -19.99
C LEU A 49 -5.90 -2.62 -20.11
N SER A 50 -5.19 -2.68 -18.99
CA SER A 50 -3.86 -3.27 -18.92
C SER A 50 -3.71 -4.11 -17.66
N TRP A 51 -2.95 -5.19 -17.72
CA TRP A 51 -2.79 -6.13 -16.62
C TRP A 51 -1.39 -6.75 -16.66
N LEU A 52 -1.05 -7.52 -15.63
CA LEU A 52 0.14 -8.37 -15.57
C LEU A 52 -0.31 -9.83 -15.69
N ASP A 53 0.28 -10.57 -16.63
CA ASP A 53 -0.11 -11.97 -16.87
C ASP A 53 0.21 -12.90 -15.70
N SER A 54 -0.50 -14.01 -15.63
CA SER A 54 -0.26 -15.06 -14.62
C SER A 54 1.01 -15.84 -14.98
N PRO A 55 1.97 -16.03 -14.05
CA PRO A 55 3.11 -16.90 -14.31
C PRO A 55 2.72 -18.38 -14.46
N ASP A 56 1.55 -18.75 -13.94
CA ASP A 56 1.08 -20.13 -13.78
C ASP A 56 -0.03 -20.53 -14.79
N ALA A 57 -0.66 -19.56 -15.45
CA ALA A 57 -1.66 -19.77 -16.50
C ALA A 57 -1.21 -19.07 -17.80
N ARG A 58 -0.64 -19.85 -18.73
CA ARG A 58 0.04 -19.37 -19.95
C ARG A 58 -0.78 -19.48 -21.24
N GLY A 59 -2.07 -19.76 -21.13
CA GLY A 59 -3.02 -19.73 -22.24
C GLY A 59 -3.47 -18.31 -22.59
N PHE A 60 -4.50 -18.20 -23.42
CA PHE A 60 -5.09 -16.90 -23.76
C PHE A 60 -5.78 -16.24 -22.56
N VAL A 61 -5.97 -14.94 -22.66
CA VAL A 61 -6.62 -14.11 -21.67
C VAL A 61 -8.00 -13.72 -22.19
N ALA A 62 -9.05 -14.08 -21.44
CA ALA A 62 -10.43 -13.77 -21.76
C ALA A 62 -10.87 -12.50 -21.03
N ILE A 63 -11.42 -11.54 -21.77
CA ILE A 63 -11.85 -10.24 -21.26
C ILE A 63 -13.36 -10.17 -21.25
N PHE A 64 -13.94 -9.70 -20.16
CA PHE A 64 -15.39 -9.61 -19.96
C PHE A 64 -15.80 -8.17 -19.66
N ARG A 65 -17.00 -7.80 -20.12
CA ARG A 65 -17.63 -6.50 -19.85
C ARG A 65 -19.10 -6.69 -19.52
N GLN A 66 -19.57 -6.02 -18.47
CA GLN A 66 -21.00 -5.98 -18.13
C GLN A 66 -21.36 -4.72 -17.33
N THR A 67 -22.64 -4.52 -17.05
CA THR A 67 -23.14 -3.33 -16.33
C THR A 67 -23.16 -3.48 -14.80
N GLY A 68 -23.03 -4.70 -14.27
CA GLY A 68 -22.96 -4.99 -12.84
C GLY A 68 -21.56 -5.43 -12.38
N ALA A 69 -21.29 -5.39 -11.08
CA ALA A 69 -20.03 -5.91 -10.54
C ALA A 69 -19.89 -7.42 -10.78
N PHE A 70 -18.70 -7.88 -11.14
CA PHE A 70 -18.42 -9.31 -11.29
C PHE A 70 -18.39 -10.01 -9.92
N SER A 71 -18.97 -11.21 -9.86
CA SER A 71 -18.85 -12.18 -8.77
C SER A 71 -18.45 -13.54 -9.35
N ALA A 72 -18.00 -14.47 -8.51
CA ALA A 72 -17.59 -15.81 -8.96
C ALA A 72 -18.69 -16.55 -9.73
N SER A 73 -19.96 -16.41 -9.32
CA SER A 73 -21.10 -17.01 -10.02
C SER A 73 -21.39 -16.34 -11.38
N LEU A 74 -21.17 -15.02 -11.48
CA LEU A 74 -21.47 -14.25 -12.67
C LEU A 74 -20.37 -14.38 -13.74
N ALA A 75 -19.14 -14.67 -13.34
CA ALA A 75 -18.02 -14.92 -14.25
C ALA A 75 -18.16 -16.24 -15.02
N ALA A 76 -18.71 -17.29 -14.39
CA ALA A 76 -18.90 -18.59 -15.03
C ALA A 76 -19.82 -18.52 -16.26
N ASP A 77 -20.92 -17.76 -16.15
CA ASP A 77 -21.94 -17.61 -17.20
C ASP A 77 -21.66 -16.46 -18.19
N ALA A 78 -20.58 -15.69 -17.98
CA ALA A 78 -20.25 -14.55 -18.81
C ALA A 78 -19.67 -14.97 -20.16
N VAL A 79 -20.12 -14.30 -21.23
CA VAL A 79 -19.55 -14.44 -22.58
C VAL A 79 -18.35 -13.50 -22.71
N PRO A 80 -17.17 -13.98 -23.16
CA PRO A 80 -16.01 -13.14 -23.34
C PRO A 80 -16.26 -12.12 -24.46
N LEU A 81 -15.88 -10.87 -24.19
CA LEU A 81 -15.86 -9.78 -25.16
C LEU A 81 -14.72 -9.96 -26.17
N ALA A 82 -13.57 -10.44 -25.70
CA ALA A 82 -12.38 -10.69 -26.50
C ALA A 82 -11.48 -11.74 -25.85
N GLU A 83 -10.70 -12.42 -26.68
CA GLU A 83 -9.63 -13.33 -26.28
C GLU A 83 -8.32 -12.79 -26.84
N VAL A 84 -7.32 -12.66 -25.97
CA VAL A 84 -6.03 -12.04 -26.30
C VAL A 84 -4.94 -13.06 -25.97
N PRO A 85 -3.92 -13.25 -26.82
CA PRO A 85 -2.84 -14.18 -26.50
C PRO A 85 -2.12 -13.80 -25.20
N TYR A 86 -1.55 -14.81 -24.53
CA TYR A 86 -0.61 -14.61 -23.43
C TYR A 86 0.54 -13.66 -23.86
N GLY A 87 0.92 -12.72 -22.99
CA GLY A 87 1.96 -11.72 -23.24
C GLY A 87 1.45 -10.41 -23.83
N ALA A 88 0.15 -10.26 -24.12
CA ALA A 88 -0.39 -9.03 -24.67
C ALA A 88 -0.50 -7.89 -23.65
N GLU A 89 -0.82 -8.22 -22.39
CA GLU A 89 -0.90 -7.33 -21.22
C GLU A 89 -1.77 -6.05 -21.37
N SER A 90 -2.45 -5.88 -22.50
CA SER A 90 -3.33 -4.74 -22.77
C SER A 90 -4.38 -5.03 -23.83
N TYR A 91 -5.53 -4.37 -23.69
CA TYR A 91 -6.65 -4.45 -24.62
C TYR A 91 -7.40 -3.12 -24.64
N ILE A 92 -7.92 -2.74 -25.82
CA ILE A 92 -8.73 -1.52 -25.98
C ILE A 92 -10.14 -1.95 -26.32
N ASP A 93 -11.08 -1.63 -25.43
CA ASP A 93 -12.50 -1.76 -25.67
C ASP A 93 -13.11 -0.45 -26.19
N LYS A 94 -14.14 -0.58 -27.01
CA LYS A 94 -15.01 0.51 -27.46
C LYS A 94 -16.45 0.19 -27.06
N PRO A 95 -16.91 0.61 -25.86
CA PRO A 95 -18.26 0.31 -25.40
C PRO A 95 -19.34 0.89 -26.32
N PRO A 96 -20.44 0.15 -26.58
CA PRO A 96 -21.51 0.59 -27.49
C PRO A 96 -22.35 1.73 -26.90
N SER A 97 -22.35 1.89 -25.59
CA SER A 97 -23.07 2.96 -24.89
C SER A 97 -22.27 3.49 -23.72
N ARG A 98 -22.62 4.71 -23.29
CA ARG A 98 -22.03 5.37 -22.13
C ARG A 98 -22.78 4.92 -20.89
N GLY A 99 -22.31 3.85 -20.26
CA GLY A 99 -22.91 3.26 -19.06
C GLY A 99 -21.83 2.86 -18.06
N PRO A 100 -22.21 2.55 -16.80
CA PRO A 100 -21.26 2.02 -15.83
C PRO A 100 -20.82 0.63 -16.29
N TRP A 101 -19.61 0.53 -16.84
CA TRP A 101 -19.06 -0.74 -17.29
C TRP A 101 -18.11 -1.31 -16.25
N HIS A 102 -18.33 -2.56 -15.86
CA HIS A 102 -17.39 -3.35 -15.09
C HIS A 102 -16.65 -4.30 -16.03
N TYR A 103 -15.38 -4.52 -15.72
CA TYR A 103 -14.51 -5.42 -16.47
C TYR A 103 -13.93 -6.50 -15.55
N PHE A 104 -13.75 -7.67 -16.13
CA PHE A 104 -13.08 -8.81 -15.52
C PHE A 104 -12.18 -9.47 -16.56
N ILE A 105 -11.03 -9.97 -16.11
CA ILE A 105 -10.05 -10.62 -16.97
C ILE A 105 -9.71 -11.99 -16.37
N ALA A 106 -10.00 -13.05 -17.12
CA ALA A 106 -9.68 -14.43 -16.74
C ALA A 106 -8.46 -14.93 -17.53
N ALA A 107 -7.55 -15.61 -16.85
CA ALA A 107 -6.48 -16.35 -17.51
C ALA A 107 -6.97 -17.74 -17.91
N THR A 108 -6.33 -18.35 -18.91
CA THR A 108 -6.54 -19.75 -19.28
C THR A 108 -5.21 -20.51 -19.23
N ASP A 109 -5.27 -21.84 -19.09
CA ASP A 109 -4.10 -22.69 -19.28
C ASP A 109 -3.85 -23.00 -20.77
N GLU A 110 -2.77 -23.71 -21.06
CA GLU A 110 -2.44 -24.13 -22.44
C GLU A 110 -3.46 -25.11 -23.04
N ALA A 111 -4.29 -25.76 -22.21
CA ALA A 111 -5.38 -26.62 -22.64
C ALA A 111 -6.70 -25.85 -22.90
N GLY A 112 -6.73 -24.54 -22.62
CA GLY A 112 -7.91 -23.68 -22.76
C GLY A 112 -8.85 -23.70 -21.56
N THR A 113 -8.45 -24.31 -20.44
CA THR A 113 -9.22 -24.25 -19.19
C THR A 113 -9.20 -22.83 -18.64
N ARG A 114 -10.37 -22.23 -18.47
CA ARG A 114 -10.53 -20.86 -17.96
C ARG A 114 -10.61 -20.83 -16.42
N TYR A 115 -9.87 -19.91 -15.81
CA TYR A 115 -9.88 -19.69 -14.37
C TYR A 115 -10.76 -18.50 -13.99
N ASP A 116 -12.01 -18.79 -13.59
CA ASP A 116 -13.03 -17.78 -13.24
C ASP A 116 -12.92 -17.29 -11.78
N ILE A 117 -11.71 -16.95 -11.35
CA ILE A 117 -11.44 -16.44 -10.00
C ILE A 117 -11.55 -14.91 -10.03
N VAL A 118 -12.62 -14.36 -9.45
CA VAL A 118 -12.83 -12.91 -9.40
C VAL A 118 -12.19 -12.31 -8.14
N LEU A 119 -11.15 -11.50 -8.33
CA LEU A 119 -10.47 -10.74 -7.28
C LEU A 119 -10.73 -9.24 -7.48
N PRO A 120 -11.55 -8.59 -6.62
CA PRO A 120 -11.78 -7.15 -6.69
C PRO A 120 -10.46 -6.37 -6.63
N PHE A 121 -10.29 -5.40 -7.53
CA PHE A 121 -9.06 -4.60 -7.69
C PHE A 121 -7.81 -5.38 -8.15
N GLY A 122 -7.90 -6.70 -8.30
CA GLY A 122 -6.83 -7.55 -8.82
C GLY A 122 -6.99 -7.78 -10.32
N ASN A 123 -8.00 -8.55 -10.70
CA ASN A 123 -8.36 -8.87 -12.08
C ASN A 123 -9.79 -8.45 -12.45
N ALA A 124 -10.51 -7.83 -11.52
CA ALA A 124 -11.80 -7.20 -11.76
C ALA A 124 -11.81 -5.75 -11.28
N THR A 125 -12.52 -4.89 -12.02
CA THR A 125 -12.72 -3.49 -11.63
C THR A 125 -13.63 -3.39 -10.40
N GLY A 126 -13.14 -2.78 -9.32
CA GLY A 126 -13.93 -2.60 -8.10
C GLY A 126 -14.93 -1.43 -8.15
N ALA A 127 -14.79 -0.51 -9.11
CA ALA A 127 -15.74 0.57 -9.38
C ALA A 127 -16.13 0.59 -10.86
N PRO A 128 -17.34 1.06 -11.22
CA PRO A 128 -17.75 1.15 -12.60
C PRO A 128 -16.92 2.18 -13.38
N VAL A 129 -16.56 1.83 -14.61
CA VAL A 129 -15.89 2.71 -15.55
C VAL A 129 -16.97 3.57 -16.22
N ALA A 130 -17.06 4.84 -15.82
CA ALA A 130 -17.97 5.81 -16.42
C ALA A 130 -17.23 6.65 -17.47
N LEU A 131 -17.77 6.72 -18.68
CA LEU A 131 -17.31 7.65 -19.71
C LEU A 131 -17.89 9.05 -19.38
N GLU A 132 -17.04 10.01 -18.97
CA GLU A 132 -17.48 11.34 -18.53
C GLU A 132 -18.33 12.07 -19.58
N THR A 133 -19.43 12.65 -19.11
CA THR A 133 -20.30 13.53 -19.89
C THR A 133 -19.64 14.91 -20.01
N ALA A 134 -19.03 15.20 -21.17
CA ALA A 134 -18.84 16.58 -21.57
C ALA A 134 -20.20 17.17 -21.97
N THR A 135 -21.00 17.59 -20.98
CA THR A 135 -22.18 18.42 -21.24
C THR A 135 -21.68 19.83 -21.51
N LEU A 136 -21.24 20.11 -22.74
CA LEU A 136 -21.04 21.49 -23.17
C LEU A 136 -22.41 22.11 -23.43
N PRO A 137 -22.79 23.22 -22.76
CA PRO A 137 -23.91 24.01 -23.24
C PRO A 137 -23.59 24.50 -24.65
N ILE A 138 -24.53 24.29 -25.57
CA ILE A 138 -24.46 24.78 -26.95
C ILE A 138 -24.49 26.30 -26.89
N ALA A 139 -23.32 26.93 -26.88
CA ALA A 139 -23.15 28.33 -27.24
C ALA A 139 -22.95 28.39 -28.77
N PRO A 140 -23.50 29.42 -29.46
CA PRO A 140 -23.51 29.47 -30.91
C PRO A 140 -22.08 29.49 -31.48
N LEU A 141 -21.91 28.78 -32.60
CA LEU A 141 -20.68 28.65 -33.38
C LEU A 141 -20.07 30.03 -33.71
N VAL A 142 -19.17 30.49 -32.85
CA VAL A 142 -18.14 31.46 -33.25
C VAL A 142 -17.01 30.63 -33.82
N ARG A 143 -16.73 30.86 -35.11
CA ARG A 143 -15.57 30.31 -35.82
C ARG A 143 -14.31 30.71 -35.03
N ALA A 144 -13.75 29.77 -34.27
CA ALA A 144 -12.46 29.96 -33.64
C ALA A 144 -11.40 29.89 -34.73
N GLU A 145 -10.76 31.03 -34.98
CA GLU A 145 -9.47 31.08 -35.66
C GLU A 145 -8.46 30.20 -34.90
N PRO A 146 -7.45 29.63 -35.57
CA PRO A 146 -6.45 28.83 -34.88
C PRO A 146 -5.67 29.74 -33.94
N VAL A 147 -5.99 29.68 -32.66
CA VAL A 147 -5.13 30.25 -31.62
C VAL A 147 -3.88 29.38 -31.62
N ILE A 148 -2.85 29.87 -32.30
CA ILE A 148 -1.48 29.40 -32.14
C ILE A 148 -1.14 29.72 -30.68
N SER A 149 -1.40 28.76 -29.78
CA SER A 149 -1.05 28.87 -28.38
C SER A 149 0.48 28.90 -28.33
N ALA A 150 1.04 30.09 -28.13
CA ALA A 150 2.48 30.25 -27.96
C ALA A 150 2.94 29.26 -26.88
N MET A 151 3.86 28.35 -27.19
CA MET A 151 4.28 27.29 -26.28
C MET A 151 4.89 27.88 -25.01
N THR A 152 4.54 27.36 -23.83
CA THR A 152 5.24 27.69 -22.58
C THR A 152 6.68 27.21 -22.69
N LYS A 153 7.62 28.15 -22.74
CA LYS A 153 9.06 27.85 -22.76
C LYS A 153 9.60 27.88 -21.34
N PHE A 154 10.44 26.90 -21.03
CA PHE A 154 11.29 26.92 -19.84
C PHE A 154 12.72 27.16 -20.31
N GLU A 155 13.38 28.16 -19.75
CA GLU A 155 14.75 28.50 -20.15
C GLU A 155 15.77 27.58 -19.49
N SER A 156 15.53 27.19 -18.24
CA SER A 156 16.38 26.26 -17.51
C SER A 156 15.63 25.59 -16.34
N ILE A 157 16.05 24.37 -16.04
CA ILE A 157 15.70 23.62 -14.83
C ILE A 157 16.99 23.16 -14.15
N THR A 158 17.13 23.44 -12.86
CA THR A 158 18.25 22.98 -12.05
C THR A 158 17.72 22.29 -10.81
N ALA A 159 18.25 21.11 -10.50
CA ALA A 159 17.95 20.41 -9.26
C ALA A 159 19.25 20.27 -8.45
N LYS A 160 19.21 20.65 -7.16
CA LYS A 160 20.35 20.57 -6.25
C LYS A 160 19.94 19.89 -4.95
N VAL A 161 20.82 19.04 -4.42
CA VAL A 161 20.65 18.45 -3.09
C VAL A 161 20.95 19.52 -2.04
N GLN A 162 20.03 19.70 -1.09
CA GLN A 162 20.22 20.50 0.10
C GLN A 162 19.74 19.70 1.31
N GLY A 163 20.68 19.10 2.05
CA GLY A 163 20.34 18.21 3.16
C GLY A 163 19.70 16.90 2.67
N ASP A 164 18.49 16.64 3.13
CA ASP A 164 17.64 15.50 2.75
C ASP A 164 16.55 15.86 1.73
N ALA A 165 16.68 17.01 1.07
CA ALA A 165 15.75 17.48 0.04
C ALA A 165 16.47 17.78 -1.28
N VAL A 166 15.71 17.69 -2.37
CA VAL A 166 16.12 18.17 -3.69
C VAL A 166 15.37 19.46 -3.97
N VAL A 167 16.11 20.56 -4.08
CA VAL A 167 15.59 21.87 -4.43
C VAL A 167 15.64 22.02 -5.94
N ILE A 168 14.47 22.10 -6.57
CA ILE A 168 14.30 22.30 -8.00
C ILE A 168 14.00 23.78 -8.26
N SER A 169 14.91 24.46 -8.95
CA SER A 169 14.79 25.85 -9.37
C SER A 169 14.62 25.93 -10.88
N PHE A 170 13.64 26.70 -11.32
CA PHE A 170 13.35 26.94 -12.73
C PHE A 170 12.83 28.36 -12.94
N ALA A 171 12.97 28.87 -14.16
CA ALA A 171 12.46 30.18 -14.57
C ALA A 171 11.39 29.97 -15.67
N PRO A 172 10.09 30.17 -15.36
CA PRO A 172 9.05 30.16 -16.37
C PRO A 172 9.12 31.45 -17.20
N ASP A 173 8.97 31.34 -18.53
CA ASP A 173 8.95 32.48 -19.46
C ASP A 173 7.72 33.39 -19.26
N MET A 174 6.62 32.90 -18.64
CA MET A 174 5.41 33.71 -18.41
C MET A 174 4.70 33.41 -17.08
N LYS A 175 4.17 34.48 -16.46
CA LYS A 175 3.59 34.52 -15.09
C LYS A 175 2.25 33.77 -14.89
N ASP A 176 1.54 33.39 -15.95
CA ASP A 176 0.12 32.98 -15.86
C ASP A 176 -0.17 31.56 -16.35
N ARG A 177 0.82 30.65 -16.34
CA ARG A 177 0.61 29.27 -16.82
C ARG A 177 0.99 28.23 -15.78
N THR A 178 0.06 27.29 -15.53
CA THR A 178 0.27 26.13 -14.67
C THR A 178 1.30 25.19 -15.30
N ALA A 179 2.36 24.90 -14.57
CA ALA A 179 3.35 23.90 -14.96
C ALA A 179 3.25 22.70 -14.02
N LEU A 180 3.43 21.51 -14.61
CA LEU A 180 3.45 20.22 -13.95
C LEU A 180 4.90 19.78 -13.79
N LEU A 181 5.27 19.38 -12.57
CA LEU A 181 6.59 18.82 -12.28
C LEU A 181 6.51 17.30 -12.23
N TYR A 182 7.32 16.65 -13.05
CA TYR A 182 7.49 15.20 -13.14
C TYR A 182 8.80 14.76 -12.50
N ARG A 183 8.80 13.56 -11.92
CA ARG A 183 9.96 12.86 -11.37
C ARG A 183 10.03 11.43 -11.91
N SER A 184 11.22 11.01 -12.33
CA SER A 184 11.48 9.63 -12.75
C SER A 184 12.81 9.13 -12.20
N ALA A 185 12.93 7.82 -11.97
CA ALA A 185 14.21 7.17 -11.68
C ALA A 185 15.03 6.90 -12.97
N SER A 186 14.43 7.13 -14.13
CA SER A 186 15.04 7.02 -15.46
C SER A 186 15.15 8.41 -16.12
N PRO A 187 16.10 8.61 -17.06
CA PRO A 187 16.21 9.87 -17.80
C PRO A 187 14.91 10.24 -18.50
N ILE A 188 14.51 11.52 -18.41
CA ILE A 188 13.35 12.06 -19.13
C ILE A 188 13.87 12.85 -20.33
N ALA A 189 13.94 12.20 -21.50
CA ALA A 189 14.47 12.78 -22.73
C ALA A 189 13.39 13.07 -23.78
N ALA A 190 12.28 12.33 -23.74
CA ALA A 190 11.16 12.45 -24.68
C ALA A 190 9.81 12.47 -23.96
N LEU A 191 8.76 12.80 -24.72
CA LEU A 191 7.38 12.81 -24.22
C LEU A 191 6.91 11.44 -23.72
N SER A 192 7.40 10.34 -24.33
CA SER A 192 7.14 8.97 -23.89
C SER A 192 7.58 8.72 -22.46
N ASP A 193 8.70 9.31 -22.05
CA ASP A 193 9.33 9.06 -20.75
C ASP A 193 8.53 9.69 -19.60
N LEU A 194 7.61 10.62 -19.92
CA LEU A 194 6.66 11.17 -18.95
C LEU A 194 5.59 10.16 -18.54
N LEU A 195 5.36 9.11 -19.33
CA LEU A 195 4.36 8.08 -19.01
C LEU A 195 4.81 7.22 -17.82
N ASP A 196 6.11 7.04 -17.65
CA ASP A 196 6.72 6.32 -16.54
C ASP A 196 7.11 7.23 -15.37
N ALA A 197 6.96 8.55 -15.55
CA ALA A 197 7.28 9.56 -14.55
C ALA A 197 6.07 9.87 -13.64
N VAL A 198 6.36 10.16 -12.38
CA VAL A 198 5.36 10.52 -11.35
C VAL A 198 5.21 12.04 -11.29
N ILE A 199 3.98 12.54 -11.25
CA ILE A 199 3.69 13.97 -11.05
C ILE A 199 3.90 14.31 -9.57
N VAL A 200 4.81 15.25 -9.28
CA VAL A 200 5.16 15.69 -7.93
C VAL A 200 4.44 17.00 -7.54
N GLN A 201 4.11 17.84 -8.53
CA GLN A 201 3.30 19.05 -8.31
C GLN A 201 2.38 19.29 -9.50
N ALA A 202 1.09 19.51 -9.21
CA ALA A 202 0.02 19.69 -10.20
C ALA A 202 -0.56 21.12 -10.28
N THR A 203 0.03 22.09 -9.56
CA THR A 203 -0.44 23.48 -9.50
C THR A 203 0.70 24.44 -9.85
N SER A 204 0.36 25.71 -10.11
CA SER A 204 1.27 26.84 -10.40
C SER A 204 2.64 26.59 -9.81
N ALA A 205 3.60 26.26 -10.68
CA ALA A 205 4.90 25.80 -10.25
C ALA A 205 5.66 27.02 -9.69
N ALA A 206 5.55 27.21 -8.38
CA ALA A 206 6.32 28.19 -7.66
C ALA A 206 7.77 27.70 -7.58
N SER A 207 8.69 28.49 -8.15
CA SER A 207 10.12 28.26 -8.03
C SER A 207 10.65 29.01 -6.79
N PRO A 208 11.46 28.39 -5.92
CA PRO A 208 11.93 27.00 -5.98
C PRO A 208 10.90 26.00 -5.41
N PHE A 209 10.89 24.79 -5.98
CA PHE A 209 10.15 23.65 -5.44
C PHE A 209 11.08 22.73 -4.62
N ILE A 210 10.58 22.17 -3.53
CA ILE A 210 11.33 21.27 -2.64
C ILE A 210 10.71 19.88 -2.70
N ASP A 211 11.45 18.90 -3.21
CA ASP A 211 11.08 17.49 -3.22
C ASP A 211 11.88 16.70 -2.17
N TYR A 212 11.28 15.62 -1.63
CA TYR A 212 11.90 14.70 -0.67
C TYR A 212 11.93 13.28 -1.27
N PRO A 213 12.79 13.03 -2.27
CA PRO A 213 12.90 11.71 -2.89
C PRO A 213 13.57 10.68 -1.95
N VAL A 214 13.38 9.40 -2.26
CA VAL A 214 13.99 8.31 -1.48
C VAL A 214 15.53 8.35 -1.63
N PRO A 215 16.32 8.34 -0.54
CA PRO A 215 17.77 8.32 -0.63
C PRO A 215 18.32 7.07 -1.34
N GLY A 216 19.45 7.21 -2.02
CA GLY A 216 20.14 6.13 -2.75
C GLY A 216 19.59 5.84 -4.16
N ILE A 217 18.66 6.66 -4.65
CA ILE A 217 18.14 6.58 -6.02
C ILE A 217 18.39 7.94 -6.71
N GLY A 218 18.93 7.89 -7.92
CA GLY A 218 19.12 9.06 -8.77
C GLY A 218 17.84 9.44 -9.49
N TYR A 219 17.32 10.63 -9.23
CA TYR A 219 16.07 11.12 -9.83
C TYR A 219 16.30 12.19 -10.90
N PHE A 220 15.50 12.10 -11.95
CA PHE A 220 15.38 13.09 -13.03
C PHE A 220 14.08 13.85 -12.89
N TYR A 221 14.12 15.14 -13.17
CA TYR A 221 12.98 16.05 -13.07
C TYR A 221 12.64 16.67 -14.42
N ALA A 222 11.35 16.84 -14.73
CA ALA A 222 10.89 17.53 -15.92
C ALA A 222 9.70 18.46 -15.64
N LEU A 223 9.67 19.60 -16.33
CA LEU A 223 8.63 20.62 -16.26
C LEU A 223 7.86 20.67 -17.57
N VAL A 224 6.54 20.59 -17.48
CA VAL A 224 5.65 20.59 -18.63
C VAL A 224 4.47 21.50 -18.37
N GLY A 225 4.11 22.35 -19.34
CA GLY A 225 2.92 23.18 -19.23
C GLY A 225 1.64 22.35 -19.34
N GLU A 226 0.67 22.62 -18.47
CA GLU A 226 -0.59 21.85 -18.40
C GLU A 226 -1.40 21.96 -19.70
N ASN A 227 -1.41 23.16 -20.32
CA ASN A 227 -2.15 23.42 -21.56
C ASN A 227 -1.49 22.77 -22.78
N GLU A 228 -0.16 22.72 -22.80
CA GLU A 228 0.62 22.05 -23.83
C GLU A 228 0.40 20.54 -23.75
N LEU A 229 0.33 19.99 -22.52
CA LEU A 229 0.03 18.57 -22.30
C LEU A 229 -1.38 18.22 -22.79
N LYS A 230 -2.37 19.06 -22.49
CA LYS A 230 -3.75 18.90 -22.98
C LYS A 230 -3.87 19.03 -24.49
N SER A 231 -3.09 19.92 -25.12
CA SER A 231 -3.10 20.12 -26.57
C SER A 231 -2.17 19.18 -27.34
N GLY A 232 -1.39 18.34 -26.65
CA GLY A 232 -0.45 17.41 -27.26
C GLY A 232 0.76 18.08 -27.92
N THR A 233 1.04 19.35 -27.58
CA THR A 233 2.13 20.14 -28.18
C THR A 233 3.39 20.15 -27.31
N VAL A 234 3.45 19.35 -26.24
CA VAL A 234 4.62 19.28 -25.35
C VAL A 234 5.85 18.78 -26.08
N VAL A 235 6.96 19.48 -25.87
CA VAL A 235 8.30 19.03 -26.26
C VAL A 235 9.17 18.95 -25.01
N VAL A 236 9.75 17.78 -24.77
CA VAL A 236 10.76 17.57 -23.72
C VAL A 236 12.14 17.85 -24.33
N THR A 237 12.94 18.66 -23.65
CA THR A 237 14.29 19.06 -24.06
C THR A 237 15.20 19.06 -22.83
N PRO A 238 16.07 18.04 -22.69
CA PRO A 238 17.05 17.97 -21.60
C PRO A 238 17.93 19.22 -21.51
N GLY A 239 18.03 19.81 -20.32
CA GLY A 239 18.75 21.04 -20.00
C GLY A 239 17.87 22.29 -19.98
N LYS A 240 16.70 22.26 -20.63
CA LYS A 240 15.75 23.39 -20.64
C LYS A 240 14.59 23.13 -19.71
N ASN A 241 13.84 22.06 -19.98
CA ASN A 241 12.67 21.65 -19.19
C ASN A 241 12.79 20.23 -18.63
N ALA A 242 13.92 19.56 -18.79
CA ALA A 242 14.24 18.32 -18.06
C ALA A 242 15.69 18.34 -17.56
N THR A 243 15.99 17.74 -16.41
CA THR A 243 17.36 17.63 -15.90
C THR A 243 18.16 16.64 -16.72
N GLN A 244 19.40 16.99 -17.10
CA GLN A 244 20.29 16.08 -17.85
C GLN A 244 20.98 15.04 -16.97
N ARG A 245 21.26 15.40 -15.72
CA ARG A 245 21.96 14.54 -14.76
C ARG A 245 21.00 14.20 -13.62
N PRO A 246 21.02 12.95 -13.13
CA PRO A 246 20.21 12.58 -11.98
C PRO A 246 20.70 13.31 -10.74
N VAL A 247 19.78 13.58 -9.83
CA VAL A 247 20.07 14.09 -8.50
C VAL A 247 19.78 12.99 -7.49
N GLU A 248 20.78 12.67 -6.67
CA GLU A 248 20.71 11.60 -5.68
C GLU A 248 21.00 12.17 -4.30
N ILE A 249 20.13 11.86 -3.34
CA ILE A 249 20.43 12.06 -1.92
C ILE A 249 21.20 10.83 -1.46
N ALA A 250 22.42 11.03 -0.95
CA ALA A 250 23.26 9.93 -0.49
C ALA A 250 22.53 9.10 0.58
N ALA A 251 22.55 7.77 0.42
CA ALA A 251 22.03 6.84 1.42
C ALA A 251 22.89 6.89 2.69
N GLY A 252 22.53 7.77 3.64
CA GLY A 252 23.11 7.83 4.97
C GLY A 252 22.50 6.78 5.89
N ARG A 253 23.32 6.16 6.75
CA ARG A 253 22.89 5.17 7.77
C ARG A 253 21.66 5.68 8.54
N TYR A 254 20.51 5.05 8.27
CA TYR A 254 19.25 5.05 9.03
C TYR A 254 18.96 6.28 9.90
N ARG A 255 18.08 7.17 9.43
CA ARG A 255 17.10 7.81 10.32
C ARG A 255 15.80 7.01 10.22
N ILE A 256 15.44 6.33 11.32
CA ILE A 256 14.13 5.72 11.51
C ILE A 256 13.19 6.87 11.90
N GLY A 257 12.39 7.35 10.95
CA GLY A 257 11.36 8.37 11.17
C GLY A 257 11.06 9.16 9.89
N LEU A 258 9.77 9.42 9.62
CA LEU A 258 9.40 10.45 8.64
C LEU A 258 10.04 11.79 9.06
N PRO A 259 10.54 12.60 8.12
CA PRO A 259 10.91 13.97 8.44
C PRO A 259 9.69 14.68 9.04
N GLY A 260 9.87 15.30 10.21
CA GLY A 260 8.87 16.20 10.75
C GLY A 260 8.59 17.33 9.75
N PRO A 261 7.41 17.97 9.80
CA PRO A 261 7.10 19.09 8.93
C PRO A 261 8.24 20.12 8.94
N PRO A 262 8.56 20.73 7.79
CA PRO A 262 9.70 21.64 7.68
C PRO A 262 9.57 22.76 8.72
N ALA A 263 10.66 23.01 9.45
CA ALA A 263 10.75 24.08 10.46
C ALA A 263 10.47 25.49 9.91
N ASN A 264 10.34 25.62 8.58
CA ASN A 264 10.13 26.86 7.85
C ASN A 264 8.66 27.29 7.70
N ILE A 265 7.69 26.67 8.38
CA ILE A 265 6.34 27.26 8.56
C ILE A 265 6.32 28.23 9.76
N ARG A 266 7.47 28.83 10.09
CA ARG A 266 7.56 29.91 11.08
C ARG A 266 8.47 31.00 10.52
N SER A 267 7.92 32.20 10.39
CA SER A 267 8.63 33.43 9.99
C SER A 267 9.66 33.91 11.04
N MET A 268 9.76 33.20 12.17
CA MET A 268 10.79 33.42 13.18
C MET A 268 11.30 32.05 13.64
N PRO A 269 12.61 31.76 13.54
CA PRO A 269 13.18 30.59 14.18
C PRO A 269 12.94 30.70 15.69
N LEU A 270 12.66 29.58 16.34
CA LEU A 270 12.64 29.55 17.80
C LEU A 270 13.96 30.12 18.31
N PRO A 271 13.94 30.99 19.32
CA PRO A 271 15.16 31.48 19.93
C PRO A 271 15.99 30.29 20.39
N PHE A 272 17.21 30.17 19.86
CA PHE A 272 18.17 29.20 20.34
C PHE A 272 18.57 29.60 21.75
N ILE A 273 18.24 28.77 22.73
CA ILE A 273 18.80 28.90 24.08
C ILE A 273 20.23 28.36 23.99
N SER A 274 21.22 29.26 23.92
CA SER A 274 22.63 28.89 24.03
C SER A 274 22.92 28.41 25.44
N MET A 275 23.01 27.09 25.65
CA MET A 275 23.34 26.52 26.97
C MET A 275 24.72 26.94 27.48
N GLU A 276 25.63 27.34 26.58
CA GLU A 276 26.97 27.83 26.92
C GLU A 276 26.96 29.19 27.64
N ALA A 277 25.91 30.00 27.44
CA ALA A 277 25.74 31.29 28.12
C ALA A 277 25.22 31.14 29.57
N ILE A 278 24.85 29.92 29.98
CA ILE A 278 24.19 29.66 31.27
C ILE A 278 25.14 28.86 32.15
N SER A 279 26.28 29.46 32.47
CA SER A 279 27.14 28.97 33.55
C SER A 279 26.92 29.80 34.80
N GLY A 280 26.54 29.13 35.89
CA GLY A 280 26.43 29.71 37.24
C GLY A 280 25.03 30.20 37.60
N THR A 281 24.39 29.53 38.57
CA THR A 281 23.13 29.89 39.28
C THR A 281 21.86 30.12 38.45
N ALA A 282 21.95 30.45 37.17
CA ALA A 282 20.82 30.70 36.27
C ALA A 282 20.18 29.42 35.72
N VAL A 283 20.93 28.30 35.66
CA VAL A 283 20.39 26.99 35.23
C VAL A 283 19.30 26.53 36.20
N SER A 284 19.50 26.67 37.51
CA SER A 284 18.51 26.28 38.52
C SER A 284 17.20 27.08 38.44
N ALA A 285 17.19 28.24 37.79
CA ALA A 285 15.97 29.01 37.55
C ALA A 285 15.19 28.51 36.32
N LEU A 286 15.86 27.91 35.33
CA LEU A 286 15.22 27.36 34.13
C LEU A 286 14.51 26.02 34.39
N TRP A 287 14.95 25.29 35.42
CA TRP A 287 14.33 24.03 35.85
C TRP A 287 13.45 24.19 37.08
N ARG A 288 13.14 25.43 37.49
CA ARG A 288 11.97 25.63 38.34
C ARG A 288 10.77 25.28 37.48
N THR A 289 10.23 24.08 37.70
CA THR A 289 8.85 23.75 37.32
C THR A 289 8.01 24.96 37.68
N ALA A 290 7.36 25.56 36.67
CA ALA A 290 6.46 26.67 36.90
C ALA A 290 5.62 26.32 38.14
N VAL A 291 5.67 27.19 39.15
CA VAL A 291 4.78 27.04 40.30
C VAL A 291 3.39 26.88 39.71
N SER A 292 2.69 25.81 40.08
CA SER A 292 1.33 25.54 39.60
C SER A 292 0.47 26.75 39.96
N GLU A 293 0.36 27.70 39.04
CA GLU A 293 -0.59 28.79 39.17
C GLU A 293 -1.97 28.18 38.99
N GLY A 294 -2.87 28.49 39.92
CA GLY A 294 -4.27 28.12 39.78
C GLY A 294 -4.78 28.64 38.44
N LEU A 295 -5.55 27.82 37.73
CA LEU A 295 -6.21 28.26 36.51
C LEU A 295 -7.03 29.51 36.82
N SER A 296 -7.04 30.48 35.90
CA SER A 296 -7.93 31.62 36.06
C SER A 296 -9.38 31.16 36.08
N SER A 297 -10.28 31.91 36.73
CA SER A 297 -11.71 31.53 36.80
C SER A 297 -12.33 31.29 35.41
N ASP A 298 -11.86 32.02 34.39
CA ASP A 298 -12.30 31.84 33.01
C ASP A 298 -11.72 30.58 32.37
N ALA A 299 -10.46 30.25 32.66
CA ALA A 299 -9.83 29.01 32.22
C ALA A 299 -10.46 27.78 32.88
N GLU A 300 -10.77 27.85 34.19
CA GLU A 300 -11.49 26.80 34.91
C GLU A 300 -12.88 26.57 34.32
N LYS A 301 -13.62 27.65 34.01
CA LYS A 301 -14.92 27.55 33.33
C LYS A 301 -14.80 26.95 31.93
N ALA A 302 -13.79 27.32 31.16
CA ALA A 302 -13.56 26.79 29.83
C ALA A 302 -13.21 25.28 29.88
N VAL A 303 -12.32 24.89 30.79
CA VAL A 303 -11.95 23.48 31.02
C VAL A 303 -13.16 22.69 31.52
N ALA A 304 -13.91 23.20 32.49
CA ALA A 304 -15.12 22.55 32.98
C ALA A 304 -16.18 22.41 31.88
N ALA A 305 -16.32 23.40 30.98
CA ALA A 305 -17.23 23.31 29.84
C ALA A 305 -16.78 22.27 28.80
N ILE A 306 -15.47 22.09 28.60
CA ILE A 306 -14.90 21.05 27.73
C ILE A 306 -15.11 19.67 28.37
N SER A 307 -14.73 19.50 29.64
CA SER A 307 -14.86 18.23 30.36
C SER A 307 -16.32 17.82 30.55
N ALA A 308 -17.24 18.77 30.77
CA ALA A 308 -18.68 18.49 30.84
C ALA A 308 -19.28 18.07 29.49
N ARG A 309 -18.70 18.52 28.37
CA ARG A 309 -19.08 18.09 27.01
C ARG A 309 -18.47 16.73 26.65
N THR A 310 -17.28 16.45 27.15
CA THR A 310 -16.63 15.14 27.06
C THR A 310 -17.20 14.23 28.12
N ARG A 311 -18.48 13.85 27.98
CA ARG A 311 -19.06 12.78 28.79
C ARG A 311 -18.13 11.58 28.68
N GLU A 312 -17.54 11.15 29.81
CA GLU A 312 -16.72 9.95 29.90
C GLU A 312 -17.40 8.86 29.08
N LYS A 313 -16.78 8.47 27.97
CA LYS A 313 -17.32 7.47 27.07
C LYS A 313 -17.29 6.17 27.85
N ARG A 314 -18.42 5.85 28.50
CA ARG A 314 -18.55 4.70 29.39
C ARG A 314 -18.04 3.48 28.64
N ILE A 315 -16.93 2.93 29.13
CA ILE A 315 -16.23 1.84 28.48
C ILE A 315 -17.14 0.62 28.61
N VAL A 316 -17.76 0.22 27.49
CA VAL A 316 -18.59 -0.98 27.44
C VAL A 316 -17.63 -2.17 27.27
N PRO A 317 -17.63 -3.16 28.18
CA PRO A 317 -16.76 -4.32 28.05
C PRO A 317 -17.07 -5.06 26.75
N LYS A 318 -16.03 -5.25 25.92
CA LYS A 318 -16.16 -5.94 24.64
C LYS A 318 -16.41 -7.44 24.86
N LYS A 319 -17.14 -8.08 23.93
CA LYS A 319 -17.39 -9.53 23.93
C LYS A 319 -16.43 -10.23 22.98
N PRO A 320 -15.98 -11.47 23.28
CA PRO A 320 -15.12 -12.22 22.37
C PRO A 320 -15.87 -12.52 21.07
N ARG A 321 -15.18 -12.39 19.95
CA ARG A 321 -15.72 -12.54 18.60
C ARG A 321 -14.84 -13.48 17.77
N ALA A 322 -15.47 -14.54 17.26
CA ALA A 322 -14.88 -15.45 16.27
C ALA A 322 -15.37 -15.07 14.85
N PHE A 323 -14.50 -15.19 13.84
CA PHE A 323 -14.88 -15.03 12.45
C PHE A 323 -15.69 -16.25 11.96
N PRO A 324 -16.68 -16.08 11.06
CA PRO A 324 -17.48 -17.19 10.54
C PRO A 324 -16.65 -18.31 9.90
N LEU A 325 -15.56 -17.94 9.23
CA LEU A 325 -14.65 -18.87 8.56
C LEU A 325 -14.02 -19.88 9.53
N ASP A 326 -13.79 -19.49 10.79
CA ASP A 326 -13.22 -20.36 11.82
C ASP A 326 -14.31 -21.10 12.63
N LEU A 327 -15.59 -20.92 12.27
CA LEU A 327 -16.74 -21.67 12.79
C LEU A 327 -17.16 -22.81 11.82
N GLU A 328 -16.95 -22.62 10.51
CA GLU A 328 -17.30 -23.57 9.45
C GLU A 328 -16.21 -24.64 9.20
N ALA A 329 -16.58 -25.77 8.58
CA ALA A 329 -15.71 -26.93 8.35
C ALA A 329 -14.52 -26.58 7.42
N PRO A 330 -13.25 -26.69 7.88
CA PRO A 330 -12.10 -26.23 7.13
C PRO A 330 -11.68 -27.21 6.04
N VAL A 331 -10.95 -26.69 5.05
CA VAL A 331 -10.25 -27.46 4.01
C VAL A 331 -8.83 -27.80 4.51
N GLY A 332 -8.72 -28.61 5.56
CA GLY A 332 -7.43 -29.13 6.08
C GLY A 332 -6.41 -28.09 6.56
N GLY A 333 -5.16 -28.54 6.79
CA GLY A 333 -3.99 -27.65 6.92
C GLY A 333 -3.94 -26.70 8.13
N GLU A 334 -3.50 -25.46 7.86
CA GLU A 334 -3.30 -24.41 8.86
C GLU A 334 -4.63 -23.86 9.40
N GLU A 335 -5.68 -23.86 8.58
CA GLU A 335 -7.03 -23.44 8.95
C GLU A 335 -7.63 -24.40 9.99
N TYR A 336 -7.36 -25.70 9.85
CA TYR A 336 -7.74 -26.69 10.86
C TYR A 336 -7.03 -26.42 12.20
N ALA A 337 -5.73 -26.13 12.17
CA ALA A 337 -4.96 -25.82 13.38
C ALA A 337 -5.47 -24.53 14.06
N LEU A 338 -5.70 -23.46 13.30
CA LEU A 338 -6.24 -22.21 13.85
C LEU A 338 -7.63 -22.43 14.47
N ARG A 339 -8.52 -23.13 13.76
CA ARG A 339 -9.85 -23.47 14.26
C ARG A 339 -9.80 -24.29 15.56
N SER A 340 -8.87 -25.25 15.67
CA SER A 340 -8.75 -26.07 16.88
C SER A 340 -8.46 -25.21 18.13
N ILE A 341 -7.70 -24.12 17.96
CA ILE A 341 -7.40 -23.17 19.03
C ILE A 341 -8.62 -22.27 19.30
N VAL A 342 -9.31 -21.81 18.24
CA VAL A 342 -10.52 -20.98 18.37
C VAL A 342 -11.67 -21.73 19.06
N GLN A 343 -11.89 -22.99 18.70
CA GLN A 343 -12.97 -23.83 19.25
C GLN A 343 -12.59 -24.51 20.57
N GLY A 344 -11.30 -24.59 20.89
CA GLY A 344 -10.79 -25.11 22.16
C GLY A 344 -10.67 -24.01 23.21
N PRO A 345 -9.45 -23.55 23.53
CA PRO A 345 -9.21 -22.63 24.65
C PRO A 345 -9.91 -21.27 24.48
N PHE A 346 -10.04 -20.75 23.27
CA PHE A 346 -10.66 -19.43 23.04
C PHE A 346 -12.18 -19.47 23.28
N ALA A 347 -12.89 -20.49 22.77
CA ALA A 347 -14.31 -20.68 23.05
C ALA A 347 -14.57 -21.00 24.54
N ALA A 348 -13.67 -21.76 25.17
CA ALA A 348 -13.72 -22.06 26.61
C ALA A 348 -13.35 -20.85 27.50
N ARG A 349 -12.93 -19.71 26.93
CA ARG A 349 -12.47 -18.51 27.64
C ARG A 349 -11.24 -18.74 28.53
N HIS A 350 -10.44 -19.75 28.22
CA HIS A 350 -9.16 -20.00 28.86
C HIS A 350 -8.11 -19.12 28.19
N TRP A 351 -8.07 -17.84 28.55
CA TRP A 351 -7.30 -16.82 27.84
C TRP A 351 -5.79 -17.07 27.89
N GLU A 352 -5.25 -17.57 29.00
CA GLU A 352 -3.81 -17.87 29.14
C GLU A 352 -3.38 -19.04 28.24
N ASP A 353 -4.22 -20.07 28.14
CA ASP A 353 -4.01 -21.20 27.23
C ASP A 353 -4.13 -20.76 25.77
N ALA A 354 -5.12 -19.91 25.47
CA ALA A 354 -5.33 -19.35 24.13
C ALA A 354 -4.13 -18.50 23.69
N VAL A 355 -3.62 -17.63 24.56
CA VAL A 355 -2.40 -16.83 24.31
C VAL A 355 -1.22 -17.75 23.98
N SER A 356 -1.01 -18.79 24.77
CA SER A 356 0.10 -19.73 24.57
C SER A 356 -0.01 -20.47 23.24
N GLN A 357 -1.21 -20.91 22.88
CA GLN A 357 -1.45 -21.65 21.63
C GLN A 357 -1.39 -20.75 20.39
N PHE A 358 -1.97 -19.56 20.42
CA PHE A 358 -1.85 -18.60 19.31
C PHE A 358 -0.41 -18.12 19.12
N SER A 359 0.35 -17.90 20.20
CA SER A 359 1.77 -17.54 20.10
C SER A 359 2.60 -18.65 19.45
N ARG A 360 2.33 -19.92 19.79
CA ARG A 360 2.95 -21.08 19.12
C ARG A 360 2.51 -21.18 17.66
N PHE A 361 1.24 -20.93 17.37
CA PHE A 361 0.73 -20.95 16.01
C PHE A 361 1.44 -19.92 15.12
N LEU A 362 1.66 -18.70 15.63
CA LEU A 362 2.34 -17.58 14.98
C LEU A 362 3.88 -17.71 14.95
N SER A 363 4.47 -18.67 15.68
CA SER A 363 5.93 -18.91 15.64
C SER A 363 6.41 -19.57 14.34
N LEU A 364 5.46 -20.10 13.55
CA LEU A 364 5.70 -20.71 12.25
C LEU A 364 5.22 -19.75 11.16
N THR A 365 5.84 -19.80 9.97
CA THR A 365 5.37 -19.04 8.81
C THR A 365 3.96 -19.49 8.42
N ARG A 366 3.03 -18.54 8.36
CA ARG A 366 1.62 -18.75 8.00
C ARG A 366 1.26 -17.94 6.76
N THR A 367 0.13 -18.27 6.14
CA THR A 367 -0.44 -17.35 5.16
C THR A 367 -0.82 -16.03 5.84
N GLU A 368 -0.76 -14.93 5.09
CA GLU A 368 -1.11 -13.60 5.59
C GLU A 368 -2.53 -13.57 6.18
N ALA A 369 -3.46 -14.30 5.57
CA ALA A 369 -4.85 -14.38 6.03
C ALA A 369 -4.99 -15.12 7.38
N SER A 370 -4.34 -16.27 7.54
CA SER A 370 -4.37 -17.04 8.80
C SER A 370 -3.57 -16.36 9.91
N GLU A 371 -2.47 -15.70 9.58
CA GLU A 371 -1.69 -14.88 10.50
C GLU A 371 -2.52 -13.72 11.05
N ALA A 372 -3.16 -12.94 10.18
CA ALA A 372 -3.97 -11.80 10.58
C ALA A 372 -5.15 -12.21 11.48
N ARG A 373 -5.82 -13.35 11.20
CA ARG A 373 -6.88 -13.89 12.06
C ARG A 373 -6.33 -14.36 13.41
N ALA A 374 -5.21 -15.08 13.42
CA ALA A 374 -4.56 -15.52 14.65
C ALA A 374 -4.13 -14.34 15.53
N ARG A 375 -3.58 -13.27 14.94
CA ARG A 375 -3.25 -12.02 15.64
C ARG A 375 -4.48 -11.32 16.22
N PHE A 376 -5.60 -11.31 15.47
CA PHE A 376 -6.87 -10.78 15.96
C PHE A 376 -7.38 -11.55 17.19
N TYR A 377 -7.29 -12.88 17.21
CA TYR A 377 -7.69 -13.70 18.36
C TYR A 377 -6.70 -13.60 19.53
N LEU A 378 -5.40 -13.47 19.24
CA LEU A 378 -4.38 -13.24 20.25
C LEU A 378 -4.59 -11.89 20.94
N GLY A 379 -4.88 -10.83 20.17
CA GLY A 379 -5.21 -9.50 20.71
C GLY A 379 -6.42 -9.53 21.63
N GLN A 380 -7.50 -10.25 21.25
CA GLN A 380 -8.66 -10.44 22.13
C GLN A 380 -8.30 -11.22 23.40
N SER A 381 -7.48 -12.26 23.28
CA SER A 381 -7.06 -13.07 24.43
C SER A 381 -6.21 -12.26 25.41
N TYR A 382 -5.32 -11.40 24.91
CA TYR A 382 -4.55 -10.45 25.74
C TYR A 382 -5.44 -9.40 26.40
N TYR A 383 -6.44 -8.88 25.68
CA TYR A 383 -7.40 -7.93 26.24
C TYR A 383 -8.14 -8.52 27.45
N PHE A 384 -8.66 -9.75 27.33
CA PHE A 384 -9.34 -10.42 28.45
C PHE A 384 -8.38 -10.90 29.55
N SER A 385 -7.09 -11.06 29.26
CA SER A 385 -6.06 -11.38 30.26
C SER A 385 -5.52 -10.14 30.99
N GLY A 386 -6.06 -8.94 30.71
CA GLY A 386 -5.60 -7.67 31.31
C GLY A 386 -4.29 -7.12 30.74
N LYS A 387 -3.69 -7.78 29.74
CA LYS A 387 -2.45 -7.38 29.05
C LYS A 387 -2.78 -6.41 27.90
N LYS A 388 -3.28 -5.24 28.27
CA LYS A 388 -3.87 -4.26 27.33
C LYS A 388 -2.86 -3.69 26.33
N ARG A 389 -1.61 -3.52 26.74
CA ARG A 389 -0.54 -3.01 25.87
C ARG A 389 -0.21 -4.02 24.77
N GLU A 390 -0.08 -5.28 25.14
CA GLU A 390 0.18 -6.40 24.24
C GLU A 390 -1.00 -6.59 23.28
N ALA A 391 -2.24 -6.50 23.80
CA ALA A 391 -3.44 -6.52 22.97
C ALA A 391 -3.44 -5.43 21.90
N LEU A 392 -3.05 -4.20 22.26
CA LEU A 392 -2.98 -3.07 21.32
C LEU A 392 -2.02 -3.37 20.17
N PHE A 393 -0.82 -3.90 20.46
CA PHE A 393 0.14 -4.22 19.41
C PHE A 393 -0.37 -5.29 18.45
N GLU A 394 -1.00 -6.35 18.97
CA GLU A 394 -1.55 -7.40 18.09
C GLU A 394 -2.68 -6.87 17.20
N PHE A 395 -3.54 -5.97 17.71
CA PHE A 395 -4.57 -5.33 16.90
C PHE A 395 -4.02 -4.36 15.85
N LEU A 396 -2.90 -3.67 16.14
CA LEU A 396 -2.21 -2.83 15.16
C LEU A 396 -1.58 -3.68 14.06
N LEU A 397 -1.00 -4.84 14.40
CA LEU A 397 -0.45 -5.76 13.41
C LEU A 397 -1.54 -6.41 12.54
N ALA A 398 -2.71 -6.72 13.11
CA ALA A 398 -3.86 -7.22 12.36
C ALA A 398 -4.62 -6.14 11.58
N GLN A 399 -4.30 -4.85 11.77
CA GLN A 399 -5.02 -3.73 11.17
C GLN A 399 -4.86 -3.66 9.66
N THR A 400 -3.74 -4.13 9.12
CA THR A 400 -3.47 -4.16 7.68
C THR A 400 -4.54 -4.95 6.92
N THR A 401 -5.03 -6.04 7.50
CA THR A 401 -6.05 -6.91 6.91
C THR A 401 -7.46 -6.63 7.45
N PHE A 402 -7.61 -6.34 8.75
CA PHE A 402 -8.91 -6.23 9.43
C PHE A 402 -9.15 -4.83 10.05
N ALA A 403 -8.91 -3.77 9.29
CA ALA A 403 -8.92 -2.39 9.80
C ALA A 403 -10.23 -1.96 10.50
N ALA A 404 -11.38 -2.37 9.98
CA ALA A 404 -12.69 -2.02 10.57
C ALA A 404 -12.88 -2.71 11.92
N ASP A 405 -12.51 -3.99 12.00
CA ASP A 405 -12.68 -4.81 13.18
C ASP A 405 -11.71 -4.45 14.28
N THR A 406 -10.43 -4.24 13.96
CA THR A 406 -9.40 -3.90 14.95
C THR A 406 -9.58 -2.49 15.51
N ARG A 407 -10.10 -1.53 14.73
CA ARG A 407 -10.36 -0.16 15.19
C ARG A 407 -11.25 -0.11 16.43
N GLU A 408 -12.31 -0.93 16.46
CA GLU A 408 -13.19 -0.99 17.61
C GLU A 408 -12.51 -1.48 18.89
N TRP A 409 -11.55 -2.39 18.77
CA TRP A 409 -10.77 -2.90 19.90
C TRP A 409 -9.69 -1.93 20.33
N ILE A 410 -9.02 -1.29 19.38
CA ILE A 410 -8.02 -0.24 19.62
C ILE A 410 -8.65 0.92 20.40
N ASP A 411 -9.81 1.43 19.95
CA ASP A 411 -10.51 2.52 20.62
C ASP A 411 -10.91 2.14 22.06
N ALA A 412 -11.36 0.91 22.28
CA ALA A 412 -11.71 0.41 23.61
C ALA A 412 -10.49 0.33 24.54
N ILE A 413 -9.37 -0.22 24.04
CA ILE A 413 -8.12 -0.34 24.79
C ILE A 413 -7.55 1.04 25.15
N LEU A 414 -7.53 1.97 24.20
CA LEU A 414 -7.04 3.33 24.44
C LEU A 414 -7.89 4.07 25.47
N GLY A 415 -9.23 3.90 25.42
CA GLY A 415 -10.13 4.44 26.44
C GLY A 415 -9.83 3.89 27.84
N GLU A 416 -9.57 2.59 27.95
CA GLU A 416 -9.22 1.96 29.24
C GLU A 416 -7.85 2.34 29.75
N LEU A 417 -6.85 2.48 28.87
CA LEU A 417 -5.51 2.90 29.24
C LEU A 417 -5.49 4.35 29.71
N ALA A 418 -6.27 5.23 29.06
CA ALA A 418 -6.45 6.61 29.49
C ALA A 418 -7.08 6.67 30.90
N ALA A 419 -8.14 5.91 31.15
CA ALA A 419 -8.79 5.85 32.46
C ALA A 419 -7.92 5.22 33.56
N SER A 420 -6.96 4.36 33.21
CA SER A 420 -6.06 3.71 34.18
C SER A 420 -4.80 4.54 34.48
N GLY A 421 -4.52 5.59 33.69
CA GLY A 421 -3.37 6.48 33.87
C GLY A 421 -3.65 7.70 34.77
N GLU A 422 -4.91 7.89 35.18
CA GLU A 422 -5.37 8.99 36.04
C GLU A 422 -5.50 8.60 37.53
N SER A 423 -5.16 7.35 37.90
CA SER A 423 -5.24 6.83 39.27
C SER A 423 -3.92 6.82 40.02
#